data_AF-A0A7C5BNV4-F1
#
_entry.id   AF-A0A7C5BNV4-F1
#
_cell.length_a   1.000
_cell.length_b   1.000
_cell.length_c   1.000
_cell.angle_alpha   90.00
_cell.angle_beta   90.00
_cell.angle_gamma   90.00
#
_symmetry.space_group_name_H-M   'P 1'
#
loop_
_entity.id
_entity.type
_entity.pdbx_description
1 polymer ?
#
loop_
_entity_poly.entity_id
_entity_poly.type
_entity_poly.pdbx_seq_one_letter_code
_entity_poly.pdbx_strand_id
1 'polypeptide(L)' 'MAKRPIFHMLNPMKHNSPFDINMAVDAGYDVVIPYENVKLEEVAGLT' A
#
# COMPACT_ATOMS: atom_id res chain seq x y z
N MET A 1 13.55 -5.28 19.00
CA MET A 1 12.76 -4.14 18.47
C MET A 1 11.37 -4.64 18.15
N ALA A 2 10.32 -3.84 18.38
CA ALA A 2 8.98 -4.17 17.92
C ALA A 2 8.97 -4.22 16.38
N LYS A 3 8.24 -5.17 15.79
CA LYS A 3 8.08 -5.27 14.34
C LYS A 3 7.30 -4.05 13.87
N ARG A 4 7.87 -3.28 12.94
CA ARG A 4 7.19 -2.11 12.35
C ARG A 4 6.19 -2.59 11.30
N PRO A 5 4.89 -2.33 11.44
CA PRO A 5 3.90 -2.73 10.45
C PRO A 5 4.07 -1.87 9.18
N ILE A 6 4.09 -2.53 8.02
CA ILE A 6 4.22 -1.89 6.69
C ILE A 6 2.97 -2.23 5.87
N PHE A 7 2.36 -1.21 5.28
CA PHE A 7 1.19 -1.32 4.41
C PHE A 7 1.60 -1.16 2.95
N HIS A 8 1.58 -2.25 2.17
CA HIS A 8 1.85 -2.23 0.74
C HIS A 8 0.52 -2.07 -0.02
N MET A 9 0.38 -0.98 -0.77
CA MET A 9 -0.86 -0.64 -1.48
C MET A 9 -0.71 -0.92 -2.97
N LEU A 10 -1.28 -2.02 -3.45
CA LEU A 10 -1.33 -2.33 -4.88
C LEU A 10 -2.56 -1.66 -5.50
N ASN A 11 -2.35 -0.77 -6.48
CA ASN A 11 -3.44 -0.02 -7.09
C ASN A 11 -3.32 -0.03 -8.62
N PRO A 12 -4.38 -0.42 -9.36
CA PRO A 12 -4.37 -0.38 -10.83
C PRO A 12 -4.44 1.05 -11.38
N MET A 13 -4.81 2.03 -10.56
CA MET A 13 -4.93 3.42 -10.98
C MET A 13 -3.58 4.15 -10.89
N LYS A 14 -3.51 5.30 -11.56
CA LYS A 14 -2.34 6.18 -11.54
C LYS A 14 -1.99 6.68 -10.15
N HIS A 15 -2.94 6.80 -9.23
CA HIS A 15 -2.71 7.34 -7.89
C HIS A 15 -3.49 6.56 -6.84
N ASN A 16 -2.87 6.34 -5.69
CA ASN A 16 -3.56 5.89 -4.49
C ASN A 16 -4.47 6.99 -3.92
N SER A 17 -5.62 6.57 -3.42
CA SER A 17 -6.55 7.43 -2.72
C SER A 17 -5.85 8.05 -1.49
N PRO A 18 -5.80 9.39 -1.36
CA PRO A 18 -5.30 10.02 -0.16
C PRO A 18 -6.08 9.61 1.10
N PHE A 19 -7.37 9.28 0.94
CA PHE A 19 -8.20 8.77 2.04
C PHE A 19 -7.69 7.41 2.52
N ASP A 20 -7.36 6.48 1.61
CA ASP A 20 -6.88 5.15 1.98
C ASP A 20 -5.51 5.21 2.66
N ILE A 21 -4.65 6.15 2.22
CA ILE A 21 -3.36 6.42 2.87
C ILE A 21 -3.58 6.92 4.30
N ASN A 22 -4.46 7.91 4.49
CA ASN A 22 -4.78 8.43 5.82
C ASN A 22 -5.33 7.32 6.73
N MET A 23 -6.23 6.48 6.22
CA MET A 23 -6.78 5.35 6.98
C MET A 23 -5.72 4.32 7.39
N ALA A 24 -4.72 4.05 6.54
CA ALA A 24 -3.61 3.18 6.91
C ALA A 24 -2.75 3.79 8.02
N VAL A 25 -2.46 5.09 7.95
CA VAL A 25 -1.69 5.80 8.99
C VAL A 25 -2.46 5.81 10.31
N ASP A 26 -3.74 6.17 10.28
CA ASP A 26 -4.61 6.21 11.46
C ASP A 26 -4.78 4.82 12.11
N ALA A 27 -4.71 3.74 11.32
CA ALA A 27 -4.73 2.36 11.80
C ALA A 27 -3.41 1.89 12.45
N GLY A 28 -2.36 2.73 12.47
CA GLY A 28 -1.09 2.44 13.14
C GLY A 28 -0.06 1.75 12.25
N TYR A 29 -0.18 1.84 10.92
CA TYR A 29 0.90 1.41 10.02
C TYR A 29 2.01 2.48 9.97
N ASP A 30 3.21 2.10 10.40
CA ASP A 30 4.39 2.99 10.45
C ASP A 30 4.89 3.41 9.08
N VAL A 31 4.65 2.58 8.06
CA VAL A 31 5.15 2.76 6.70
C VAL A 31 4.03 2.40 5.73
N VAL A 32 3.75 3.29 4.78
CA VAL A 32 2.76 3.09 3.72
C VAL A 32 3.46 3.24 2.37
N ILE A 33 3.46 2.18 1.55
CA ILE A 33 4.16 2.13 0.27
C ILE A 33 3.14 1.95 -0.87
N PRO A 34 2.92 2.98 -1.70
CA PRO A 34 2.05 2.87 -2.87
C PRO A 34 2.77 2.24 -4.06
N TYR A 35 2.07 1.33 -4.75
CA TYR A 35 2.43 0.80 -6.06
C TYR A 35 1.31 1.17 -7.03
N GLU A 36 1.61 2.13 -7.91
CA GLU A 36 0.66 2.68 -8.88
C GLU A 36 0.69 1.87 -10.19
N ASN A 37 -0.42 1.87 -10.92
CA ASN A 37 -0.59 1.19 -12.22
C ASN A 37 -0.27 -0.32 -12.20
N VAL A 38 -0.47 -1.00 -11.07
CA VAL A 38 -0.25 -2.45 -10.95
C VAL A 38 -1.25 -3.20 -11.81
N LYS A 39 -0.75 -4.03 -12.71
CA LYS A 39 -1.57 -4.89 -13.58
C LYS A 39 -1.84 -6.24 -12.93
N LEU A 40 -2.87 -6.92 -13.40
CA LEU A 40 -3.32 -8.21 -12.86
C LEU A 40 -2.20 -9.26 -12.94
N GLU A 41 -1.46 -9.31 -14.04
CA GLU A 41 -0.36 -10.23 -14.27
C GLU A 41 0.86 -9.98 -13.36
N GLU A 42 0.98 -8.79 -12.77
CA GLU A 42 2.10 -8.41 -11.90
C GLU A 42 1.86 -8.77 -10.43
N VAL A 43 0.59 -8.92 -10.01
CA VAL A 43 0.20 -9.12 -8.60
C VAL A 43 0.91 -10.31 -7.97
N ALA A 44 1.02 -11.43 -8.68
CA ALA A 44 1.63 -12.65 -8.16
C ALA A 44 3.13 -12.49 -7.83
N GLY A 45 3.83 -11.53 -8.44
CA GLY A 45 5.22 -11.23 -8.13
C GLY A 45 5.42 -10.28 -6.94
N LEU A 46 4.33 -9.74 -6.39
CA LEU A 46 4.35 -8.71 -5.34
C LEU A 46 3.87 -9.23 -3.96
N THR A 47 3.52 -10.51 -3.85
CA THR A 47 3.01 -11.19 -2.64
C THR A 47 3.81 -12.44 -2.32
#